data_AF-A0A7S1DNE5-F1
#
_entry.id   AF-A0A7S1DNE5-F1
#
_cell.length_a   1.000
_cell.length_b   1.000
_cell.length_c   1.000
_cell.angle_alpha   90.00
_cell.angle_beta   90.00
_cell.angle_gamma   90.00
#
_symmetry.space_group_name_H-M   'P 1'
#
loop_
_entity.id
_entity.type
_entity.pdbx_description
1 polymer ?
#
loop_
_entity_poly.entity_id
_entity_poly.type
_entity_poly.pdbx_seq_one_letter_code
_entity_poly.pdbx_strand_id
1 'polypeptide(L)'
;PSHSIARQVSMTGAIAVAAVLLGVSLIVGALLKRSANDQVQTWVGDKAASLVDTMHAMDDVAAKQVQRSFGSFRQEFGPSFTLDEATGDLRDWGPKLNGNFTQVDKFAAITGGTATAFALKGDDFERITTSVKNEKGERALGSMLGKTHPGHASLMAGKPYTGRVLLFGRPYTA
;
A
#
# COMPACT_ATOMS: atom_id res chain seq x y z
N PRO A 1 7.35 59.99 64.39
CA PRO A 1 8.00 59.71 63.08
C PRO A 1 8.70 58.33 63.04
N SER A 2 7.97 57.24 63.36
CA SER A 2 8.48 55.86 63.42
C SER A 2 7.78 54.90 62.43
N HIS A 3 7.01 55.41 61.47
CA HIS A 3 6.27 54.59 60.49
C HIS A 3 7.05 54.21 59.21
N SER A 4 8.34 54.56 59.11
CA SER A 4 9.11 54.42 57.86
C SER A 4 9.90 53.10 57.74
N ILE A 5 10.43 52.57 58.84
CA ILE A 5 11.38 51.44 58.80
C ILE A 5 10.66 50.10 58.57
N ALA A 6 9.56 49.83 59.29
CA ALA A 6 8.82 48.59 59.14
C ALA A 6 8.23 48.40 57.73
N ARG A 7 7.75 49.49 57.10
CA ARG A 7 7.23 49.47 55.73
C ARG A 7 8.33 49.25 54.69
N GLN A 8 9.52 49.82 54.89
CA GLN A 8 10.65 49.60 53.99
C GLN A 8 11.13 48.14 54.03
N VAL A 9 11.26 47.54 55.23
CA VAL A 9 11.68 46.14 55.40
C VAL A 9 10.68 45.15 54.80
N SER A 10 9.38 45.37 54.98
CA SER A 10 8.35 44.52 54.36
C SER A 10 8.32 44.64 52.84
N MET A 11 8.61 45.84 52.29
CA MET A 11 8.60 46.07 50.85
C MET A 11 9.81 45.47 50.15
N THR A 12 11.01 45.54 50.74
CA THR A 12 12.19 44.83 50.22
C THR A 12 12.03 43.32 50.29
N GLY A 13 11.43 42.79 51.37
CA GLY A 13 11.10 41.37 51.48
C GLY A 13 10.12 40.90 50.38
N ALA A 14 9.06 41.67 50.12
CA ALA A 14 8.09 41.35 49.06
C ALA A 14 8.72 41.39 47.66
N ILE A 15 9.56 42.38 47.37
CA ILE A 15 10.27 42.49 46.08
C ILE A 15 11.24 41.31 45.89
N ALA A 16 11.96 40.91 46.94
CA ALA A 16 12.88 39.77 46.88
C ALA A 16 12.14 38.46 46.56
N VAL A 17 11.00 38.21 47.22
CA VAL A 17 10.17 37.03 46.94
C VAL A 17 9.62 37.07 45.51
N ALA A 18 9.12 38.22 45.06
CA ALA A 18 8.63 38.37 43.69
C ALA A 18 9.73 38.12 42.64
N ALA A 19 10.95 38.61 42.88
CA ALA A 19 12.10 38.39 41.99
C ALA A 19 12.49 36.90 41.92
N VAL A 20 12.50 36.20 43.06
CA VAL A 20 12.76 34.76 43.12
C VAL A 20 11.68 33.98 42.36
N LEU A 21 10.40 34.30 42.58
CA LEU A 21 9.29 33.66 41.89
C LEU A 21 9.38 33.87 40.37
N LEU A 22 9.66 35.09 39.91
CA LEU A 22 9.85 35.38 38.49
C LEU A 22 11.05 34.62 37.90
N GLY A 23 12.16 34.56 38.62
CA GLY A 23 13.34 33.80 38.20
C GLY A 23 13.02 32.31 38.05
N VAL A 24 12.35 31.71 39.03
CA VAL A 24 11.92 30.31 38.99
C VAL A 24 10.94 30.08 37.85
N SER A 25 9.94 30.95 37.66
CA SER A 25 8.97 30.84 36.56
C SER A 25 9.63 30.90 35.18
N LEU A 26 10.62 31.78 34.99
CA LEU A 26 11.37 31.87 33.73
C LEU A 26 12.24 30.63 33.48
N ILE A 27 12.91 30.13 34.52
CA ILE A 27 13.74 28.91 34.42
C ILE A 27 12.84 27.72 34.08
N VAL A 28 11.74 27.53 34.81
CA VAL A 28 10.78 26.44 34.58
C VAL A 28 10.16 26.56 33.18
N GLY A 29 9.76 27.77 32.76
CA GLY A 29 9.24 28.02 31.42
C GLY A 29 10.25 27.72 30.31
N ALA A 30 11.52 28.06 30.51
CA ALA A 30 12.59 27.75 29.56
C ALA A 30 12.89 26.24 29.49
N LEU A 31 12.88 25.55 30.63
CA LEU A 31 13.06 24.09 30.69
C LEU A 31 11.90 23.36 30.03
N LEU A 32 10.66 23.77 30.30
CA LEU A 32 9.44 23.24 29.65
C LEU A 32 9.45 23.50 28.15
N LYS A 33 9.84 24.69 27.69
CA LYS A 33 9.87 25.02 26.26
C LYS A 33 10.92 24.20 25.49
N ARG A 34 12.09 23.95 26.10
CA ARG A 34 13.12 23.07 25.52
C ARG A 34 12.65 21.62 25.50
N SER A 35 12.17 21.13 26.63
CA SER A 35 11.68 19.75 26.77
C SER A 35 10.47 19.45 25.86
N ALA A 36 9.54 20.40 25.70
CA ALA A 36 8.37 20.23 24.84
C ALA A 36 8.72 20.25 23.35
N ASN A 37 9.64 21.12 22.90
CA ASN A 37 10.05 21.15 21.50
C ASN A 37 10.79 19.87 21.09
N ASP A 38 11.65 19.33 21.95
CA ASP A 38 12.37 18.08 21.69
C ASP A 38 11.42 16.87 21.63
N GLN A 39 10.38 16.86 22.47
CA GLN A 39 9.34 15.82 22.46
C GLN A 39 8.43 15.90 21.23
N VAL A 40 8.11 17.10 20.73
CA VAL A 40 7.25 17.26 19.54
C VAL A 40 7.96 16.83 18.26
N GLN A 41 9.26 17.08 18.13
CA GLN A 41 10.03 16.71 16.94
C GLN A 41 10.27 15.20 16.83
N THR A 42 10.61 14.54 17.94
CA THR A 42 10.80 13.09 17.99
C THR A 42 9.49 12.34 17.76
N TRP A 43 8.39 12.80 18.37
CA TRP A 43 7.08 12.15 18.24
C TRP A 43 6.48 12.20 16.82
N VAL A 44 6.68 13.29 16.07
CA VAL A 44 6.21 13.38 14.67
C VAL A 44 7.07 12.53 13.73
N GLY A 45 8.39 12.50 13.94
CA GLY A 45 9.33 11.68 13.17
C GLY A 45 9.08 10.18 13.36
N ASP A 46 8.94 9.74 14.61
CA ASP A 46 8.71 8.33 14.95
C ASP A 46 7.36 7.84 14.44
N LYS A 47 6.33 8.70 14.47
CA LYS A 47 5.00 8.37 13.93
C LYS A 47 5.00 8.27 12.41
N ALA A 48 5.72 9.14 11.72
CA ALA A 48 5.87 9.06 10.26
C ALA A 48 6.64 7.80 9.85
N ALA A 49 7.74 7.48 10.54
CA ALA A 49 8.52 6.27 10.31
C ALA A 49 7.69 5.00 10.56
N SER A 50 6.97 4.93 11.69
CA SER A 50 6.10 3.80 12.02
C SER A 50 4.97 3.59 10.98
N LEU A 51 4.43 4.67 10.40
CA LEU A 51 3.45 4.57 9.32
C LEU A 51 4.07 3.98 8.05
N VAL A 52 5.29 4.39 7.69
CA VAL A 52 6.03 3.84 6.54
C VAL A 52 6.34 2.35 6.74
N ASP A 53 6.81 1.98 7.92
CA ASP A 53 7.08 0.57 8.27
C ASP A 53 5.81 -0.28 8.20
N THR A 54 4.69 0.26 8.69
CA THR A 54 3.39 -0.41 8.59
C THR A 54 2.97 -0.58 7.13
N MET A 55 3.16 0.43 6.28
CA MET A 55 2.85 0.32 4.85
C MET A 55 3.69 -0.76 4.15
N HIS A 56 4.99 -0.83 4.43
CA HIS A 56 5.86 -1.88 3.90
C HIS A 56 5.43 -3.26 4.38
N ALA A 57 5.08 -3.41 5.66
CA ALA A 57 4.57 -4.67 6.18
C ALA A 57 3.25 -5.08 5.51
N MET A 58 2.35 -4.13 5.23
CA MET A 58 1.11 -4.40 4.51
C MET A 58 1.37 -4.82 3.06
N ASP A 59 2.33 -4.20 2.38
CA ASP A 59 2.73 -4.59 1.02
C ASP A 59 3.32 -6.00 0.97
N ASP A 60 4.18 -6.35 1.92
CA ASP A 60 4.73 -7.69 2.03
C ASP A 60 3.64 -8.74 2.27
N VAL A 61 2.66 -8.43 3.12
CA VAL A 61 1.50 -9.30 3.35
C VAL A 61 0.66 -9.43 2.09
N ALA A 62 0.38 -8.32 1.39
CA ALA A 62 -0.37 -8.34 0.14
C ALA A 62 0.34 -9.16 -0.94
N ALA A 63 1.66 -9.00 -1.08
CA ALA A 63 2.48 -9.77 -2.03
C ALA A 63 2.44 -11.28 -1.72
N LYS A 64 2.61 -11.66 -0.44
CA LYS A 64 2.49 -13.06 0.00
C LYS A 64 1.09 -13.61 -0.25
N GLN A 65 0.05 -12.80 -0.06
CA GLN A 65 -1.32 -13.19 -0.36
C GLN A 65 -1.53 -13.43 -1.85
N VAL A 66 -1.03 -12.54 -2.73
CA VAL A 66 -1.07 -12.73 -4.19
C VAL A 66 -0.39 -14.02 -4.59
N GLN A 67 0.80 -14.31 -4.06
CA GLN A 67 1.53 -15.55 -4.39
C GLN A 67 0.75 -16.80 -3.98
N ARG A 68 0.13 -16.81 -2.80
CA ARG A 68 -0.72 -17.92 -2.33
C ARG A 68 -1.97 -18.08 -3.18
N SER A 69 -2.66 -16.97 -3.45
CA SER A 69 -3.84 -16.94 -4.30
C SER A 69 -3.53 -17.39 -5.72
N PHE A 70 -2.39 -16.99 -6.28
CA PHE A 70 -1.92 -17.47 -7.57
C PHE A 70 -1.67 -18.98 -7.55
N GLY A 71 -1.05 -19.51 -6.50
CA GLY A 71 -0.86 -20.95 -6.34
C GLY A 71 -2.18 -21.72 -6.39
N SER A 72 -3.20 -21.25 -5.65
CA SER A 72 -4.54 -21.85 -5.68
C SER A 72 -5.21 -21.69 -7.05
N PHE A 73 -5.09 -20.53 -7.69
CA PHE A 73 -5.64 -20.31 -9.04
C PHE A 73 -4.98 -21.22 -10.08
N ARG A 74 -3.66 -21.39 -10.01
CA ARG A 74 -2.88 -22.23 -10.93
C ARG A 74 -3.31 -23.70 -10.86
N GLN A 75 -3.76 -24.18 -9.70
CA GLN A 75 -4.25 -25.54 -9.50
C GLN A 75 -5.58 -25.83 -10.22
N GLU A 76 -6.34 -24.80 -10.59
CA GLU A 76 -7.58 -24.95 -11.37
C GLU A 76 -7.31 -25.30 -12.84
N PHE A 77 -6.05 -25.23 -13.28
CA PHE A 77 -5.63 -25.52 -14.65
C PHE A 77 -4.75 -26.76 -14.72
N GLY A 78 -4.67 -27.37 -15.91
CA GLY A 78 -3.83 -28.52 -16.18
C GLY A 78 -2.33 -28.22 -16.06
N PRO A 79 -1.49 -29.27 -16.09
CA PRO A 79 -0.03 -29.10 -15.97
C PRO A 79 0.56 -28.27 -17.12
N SER A 80 -0.04 -28.32 -18.31
CA SER A 80 0.37 -27.56 -19.48
C SER A 80 -0.84 -27.04 -20.25
N PHE A 81 -0.67 -25.89 -20.88
CA PHE A 81 -1.60 -25.39 -21.89
C PHE A 81 -1.16 -25.85 -23.27
N THR A 82 -2.11 -26.11 -24.15
CA THR A 82 -1.83 -26.41 -25.57
C THR A 82 -2.35 -25.28 -26.44
N LEU A 83 -1.54 -24.88 -27.42
CA LEU A 83 -1.93 -23.88 -28.42
C LEU A 83 -2.47 -24.59 -29.65
N ASP A 84 -3.65 -24.20 -30.09
CA ASP A 84 -4.21 -24.59 -31.38
C ASP A 84 -3.67 -23.60 -32.44
N GLU A 85 -2.64 -23.98 -33.19
CA GLU A 85 -1.95 -23.09 -34.15
C GLU A 85 -2.86 -22.60 -35.29
N ALA A 86 -3.93 -23.34 -35.62
CA ALA A 86 -4.85 -22.96 -36.68
C ALA A 86 -5.78 -21.80 -36.28
N THR A 87 -6.11 -21.71 -34.99
CA THR A 87 -7.06 -20.72 -34.45
C THR A 87 -6.40 -19.69 -33.55
N GLY A 88 -5.19 -19.95 -33.04
CA GLY A 88 -4.53 -19.16 -32.01
C GLY A 88 -5.14 -19.32 -30.62
N ASP A 89 -6.00 -20.31 -30.42
CA ASP A 89 -6.70 -20.53 -29.15
C ASP A 89 -5.86 -21.38 -28.20
N LEU A 90 -5.77 -20.95 -26.94
CA LEU A 90 -5.23 -21.80 -25.87
C LEU A 90 -6.30 -22.75 -25.37
N ARG A 91 -5.90 -23.97 -25.05
CA ARG A 91 -6.74 -25.01 -24.47
C ARG A 91 -6.18 -25.45 -23.12
N ASP A 92 -7.09 -25.78 -22.23
CA ASP A 92 -6.82 -26.35 -20.92
C ASP A 92 -7.71 -27.57 -20.73
N TRP A 93 -7.12 -28.73 -20.43
CA TRP A 93 -7.83 -30.03 -20.35
C TRP A 93 -8.63 -30.45 -21.60
N GLY A 94 -8.39 -29.82 -22.76
CA GLY A 94 -9.09 -30.07 -24.02
C GLY A 94 -10.04 -28.94 -24.46
N PRO A 95 -10.90 -28.39 -23.59
CA PRO A 95 -11.70 -27.21 -23.90
C PRO A 95 -10.87 -25.95 -24.20
N LYS A 96 -11.46 -25.07 -25.02
CA LYS A 96 -10.94 -23.73 -25.30
C LYS A 96 -10.93 -22.90 -24.00
N LEU A 97 -9.79 -22.29 -23.70
CA LEU A 97 -9.60 -21.38 -22.57
C LEU A 97 -9.96 -19.93 -22.94
N ASN A 98 -9.71 -19.54 -24.19
CA ASN A 98 -10.05 -18.20 -24.69
C ASN A 98 -11.57 -17.98 -24.60
N GLY A 99 -11.98 -16.97 -23.84
CA GLY A 99 -13.40 -16.67 -23.57
C GLY A 99 -14.08 -17.62 -22.59
N ASN A 100 -13.36 -18.57 -21.99
CA ASN A 100 -13.90 -19.41 -20.92
C ASN A 100 -13.72 -18.72 -19.57
N PHE A 101 -14.84 -18.34 -18.94
CA PHE A 101 -14.83 -17.57 -17.70
C PHE A 101 -14.94 -18.42 -16.43
N THR A 102 -15.09 -19.74 -16.53
CA THR A 102 -15.40 -20.60 -15.39
C THR A 102 -14.38 -20.49 -14.26
N GLN A 103 -13.08 -20.61 -14.57
CA GLN A 103 -12.03 -20.60 -13.54
C GLN A 103 -11.82 -19.20 -12.95
N VAL A 104 -11.84 -18.16 -13.78
CA VAL A 104 -11.66 -16.77 -13.33
C VAL A 104 -12.83 -16.27 -12.49
N ASP A 105 -14.05 -16.70 -12.79
CA ASP A 105 -15.26 -16.36 -12.03
C ASP A 105 -15.33 -17.15 -10.72
N LYS A 106 -14.98 -18.44 -10.75
CA LYS A 106 -14.86 -19.26 -9.54
C LYS A 106 -13.86 -18.65 -8.57
N PHE A 107 -12.68 -18.25 -9.08
CA PHE A 107 -11.68 -17.57 -8.26
C PHE A 107 -12.21 -16.26 -7.66
N ALA A 108 -12.87 -15.43 -8.47
CA ALA A 108 -13.44 -14.18 -7.99
C ALA A 108 -14.53 -14.39 -6.93
N ALA A 109 -15.37 -15.41 -7.10
CA ALA A 109 -16.43 -15.75 -6.15
C ALA A 109 -15.87 -16.26 -4.81
N ILE A 110 -14.77 -17.02 -4.82
CA ILE A 110 -14.16 -17.57 -3.61
C ILE A 110 -13.33 -16.53 -2.86
N THR A 111 -12.54 -15.73 -3.59
CA THR A 111 -11.54 -14.84 -2.98
C THR A 111 -12.00 -13.40 -2.81
N GLY A 112 -13.06 -12.99 -3.53
CA GLY A 112 -13.44 -11.59 -3.67
C GLY A 112 -12.47 -10.75 -4.51
N GLY A 113 -11.36 -11.34 -4.97
CA GLY A 113 -10.41 -10.72 -5.88
C GLY A 113 -10.81 -10.87 -7.35
N THR A 114 -9.90 -10.51 -8.24
CA THR A 114 -10.07 -10.68 -9.69
C THR A 114 -8.96 -11.56 -10.25
N ALA A 115 -9.26 -12.32 -11.29
CA ALA A 115 -8.31 -13.17 -11.99
C ALA A 115 -8.35 -12.91 -13.48
N THR A 116 -7.20 -13.07 -14.12
CA THR A 116 -7.03 -12.90 -15.55
C THR A 116 -5.99 -13.89 -16.05
N ALA A 117 -6.27 -14.54 -17.18
CA ALA A 117 -5.27 -15.27 -17.93
C ALA A 117 -4.92 -14.49 -19.20
N PHE A 118 -3.63 -14.38 -19.47
CA PHE A 118 -3.10 -13.77 -20.67
C PHE A 118 -2.34 -14.80 -21.52
N ALA A 119 -2.41 -14.63 -22.83
CA ALA A 119 -1.66 -15.40 -23.80
C ALA A 119 -0.58 -14.51 -24.44
N LEU A 120 0.63 -15.02 -24.60
CA LEU A 120 1.65 -14.31 -25.38
C LEU A 120 1.23 -14.27 -26.85
N LYS A 121 1.20 -13.07 -27.44
CA LYS A 121 0.86 -12.83 -28.84
C LYS A 121 1.81 -11.80 -29.43
N GLY A 122 2.76 -12.29 -30.22
CA GLY A 122 3.85 -11.45 -30.72
C GLY A 122 4.77 -11.03 -29.57
N ASP A 123 4.77 -9.74 -29.23
CA ASP A 123 5.63 -9.14 -28.20
C ASP A 123 4.85 -8.54 -27.01
N ASP A 124 3.57 -8.89 -26.88
CA ASP A 124 2.73 -8.52 -25.75
C ASP A 124 1.77 -9.65 -25.38
N PHE A 125 0.99 -9.43 -24.32
CA PHE A 125 0.12 -10.40 -23.72
C PHE A 125 -1.35 -10.03 -23.95
N GLU A 126 -2.08 -10.84 -24.72
CA GLU A 126 -3.51 -10.66 -24.96
C GLU A 126 -4.32 -11.28 -23.84
N ARG A 127 -5.32 -10.54 -23.36
CA ARG A 127 -6.24 -11.01 -22.33
C ARG A 127 -7.25 -12.00 -22.89
N ILE A 128 -7.01 -13.29 -22.68
CA ILE A 128 -7.85 -14.37 -23.21
C ILE A 128 -9.05 -14.72 -22.32
N THR A 129 -8.96 -14.50 -21.01
CA THR A 129 -10.11 -14.63 -20.09
C THR A 129 -9.88 -13.81 -18.83
N THR A 130 -10.95 -13.24 -18.27
CA THR A 130 -10.86 -12.33 -17.11
C THR A 130 -12.17 -12.20 -16.37
N SER A 131 -12.10 -12.02 -15.05
CA SER A 131 -13.20 -11.54 -14.21
C SER A 131 -13.20 -10.01 -14.01
N VAL A 132 -12.16 -9.31 -14.49
CA VAL A 132 -12.07 -7.85 -14.43
C VAL A 132 -13.08 -7.23 -15.38
N LYS A 133 -13.89 -6.32 -14.85
CA LYS A 133 -14.85 -5.52 -15.59
C LYS A 133 -14.37 -4.08 -15.70
N ASN A 134 -14.62 -3.45 -16.83
CA ASN A 134 -14.38 -2.03 -17.04
C ASN A 134 -15.44 -1.18 -16.33
N GLU A 135 -15.36 0.14 -16.47
CA GLU A 135 -16.30 1.10 -15.87
C GLU A 135 -17.75 0.93 -16.36
N LYS A 136 -17.93 0.36 -17.55
CA LYS A 136 -19.25 0.06 -18.15
C LYS A 136 -19.81 -1.29 -17.68
N GLY A 137 -19.08 -2.02 -16.83
CA GLY A 137 -19.47 -3.36 -16.36
C GLY A 137 -19.17 -4.50 -17.35
N GLU A 138 -18.54 -4.19 -18.48
CA GLU A 138 -18.17 -5.17 -19.51
C GLU A 138 -16.83 -5.82 -19.15
N ARG A 139 -16.66 -7.10 -19.47
CA ARG A 139 -15.37 -7.77 -19.27
C ARG A 139 -14.34 -7.17 -20.22
N ALA A 140 -13.17 -6.88 -19.70
CA ALA A 140 -12.10 -6.28 -20.48
C ALA A 140 -11.30 -7.32 -21.32
N LEU A 141 -12.03 -8.22 -22.00
CA LEU A 141 -11.51 -9.29 -22.85
C LEU A 141 -10.79 -8.72 -24.10
N GLY A 142 -9.77 -9.42 -24.60
CA GLY A 142 -9.04 -9.04 -25.82
C GLY A 142 -8.13 -7.82 -25.70
N SER A 143 -8.11 -7.17 -24.54
CA SER A 143 -7.16 -6.10 -24.26
C SER A 143 -5.74 -6.64 -24.12
N MET A 144 -4.76 -5.85 -24.53
CA MET A 144 -3.35 -6.16 -24.27
C MET A 144 -2.97 -5.79 -22.83
N LEU A 145 -2.00 -6.48 -22.26
CA LEU A 145 -1.39 -6.09 -20.98
C LEU A 145 -0.72 -4.72 -21.10
N GLY A 146 -0.08 -4.47 -22.24
CA GLY A 146 0.62 -3.24 -22.55
C GLY A 146 2.10 -3.36 -22.20
N LYS A 147 2.96 -2.98 -23.14
CA LYS A 147 4.42 -2.97 -22.99
C LYS A 147 4.93 -2.04 -21.89
N THR A 148 4.12 -1.06 -21.49
CA THR A 148 4.42 -0.13 -20.39
C THR A 148 4.08 -0.71 -19.01
N HIS A 149 3.47 -1.89 -18.95
CA HIS A 149 3.14 -2.54 -17.69
C HIS A 149 4.45 -2.88 -16.93
N PRO A 150 4.56 -2.55 -15.63
CA PRO A 150 5.80 -2.75 -14.86
C PRO A 150 6.25 -4.22 -14.81
N GLY A 151 5.31 -5.16 -14.93
CA GLY A 151 5.59 -6.58 -15.02
C GLY A 151 5.92 -7.12 -16.41
N HIS A 152 5.76 -6.36 -17.50
CA HIS A 152 5.89 -6.87 -18.87
C HIS A 152 7.26 -7.53 -19.11
N ALA A 153 8.35 -6.83 -18.80
CA ALA A 153 9.70 -7.35 -18.99
C ALA A 153 9.98 -8.64 -18.18
N SER A 154 9.50 -8.70 -16.93
CA SER A 154 9.64 -9.90 -16.07
C SER A 154 8.86 -11.08 -16.65
N LEU A 155 7.61 -10.85 -17.08
CA LEU A 155 6.75 -11.87 -17.66
C LEU A 155 7.30 -12.38 -19.00
N MET A 156 7.84 -11.50 -19.86
CA MET A 156 8.53 -11.88 -21.09
C MET A 156 9.74 -12.77 -20.82
N ALA A 157 10.43 -12.57 -19.69
CA ALA A 157 11.54 -13.42 -19.24
C ALA A 157 11.08 -14.72 -18.55
N GLY A 158 9.77 -15.01 -18.52
CA GLY A 158 9.20 -16.17 -17.83
C GLY A 158 9.30 -16.10 -16.31
N LYS A 159 9.53 -14.91 -15.74
CA LYS A 159 9.66 -14.68 -14.31
C LYS A 159 8.35 -14.14 -13.73
N PRO A 160 7.97 -14.54 -12.51
CA PRO A 160 6.81 -13.97 -11.84
C PRO A 160 7.03 -12.47 -11.58
N TYR A 161 5.94 -11.73 -11.56
CA TYR A 161 5.90 -10.34 -11.13
C TYR A 161 4.92 -10.23 -9.97
N THR A 162 5.26 -9.40 -8.98
CA THR A 162 4.32 -9.00 -7.93
C THR A 162 4.50 -7.52 -7.65
N GLY A 163 3.43 -6.74 -7.67
CA GLY A 163 3.49 -5.31 -7.43
C GLY A 163 2.18 -4.58 -7.63
N ARG A 164 2.14 -3.32 -7.21
CA ARG A 164 0.97 -2.46 -7.35
C ARG A 164 0.80 -2.00 -8.79
N VAL A 165 -0.43 -2.07 -9.29
CA VAL A 165 -0.81 -1.71 -10.66
C VAL A 165 -2.17 -1.01 -10.64
N LEU A 166 -2.44 -0.20 -11.66
CA LEU A 166 -3.72 0.48 -11.85
C LEU A 166 -4.46 -0.20 -12.99
N LEU A 167 -5.67 -0.70 -12.72
CA LEU A 167 -6.56 -1.24 -13.75
C LEU A 167 -7.85 -0.43 -13.72
N PHE A 168 -8.16 0.25 -14.84
CA PHE A 168 -9.38 1.07 -14.98
C PHE A 168 -9.57 2.06 -13.82
N GLY A 169 -8.50 2.78 -13.46
CA GLY A 169 -8.51 3.77 -12.37
C GLY A 169 -8.56 3.17 -10.96
N ARG A 170 -8.59 1.84 -10.81
CA ARG A 170 -8.62 1.15 -9.51
C ARG A 170 -7.24 0.55 -9.18
N PRO A 171 -6.72 0.75 -7.97
CA PRO A 171 -5.47 0.14 -7.55
C PRO A 171 -5.66 -1.36 -7.27
N TYR A 172 -4.71 -2.17 -7.74
CA TYR A 172 -4.62 -3.61 -7.49
C TYR A 172 -3.18 -3.97 -7.10
N THR A 173 -3.02 -5.08 -6.38
CA THR A 173 -1.74 -5.78 -6.27
C THR A 173 -1.83 -7.01 -7.17
N ALA A 174 -1.00 -7.04 -8.20
CA ALA A 174 -0.88 -8.13 -9.16
C ALA A 174 0.36 -8.96 -8.88
#